data_AF-A0A947RNS0-F1
#
_entry.id   AF-A0A947RNS0-F1
#
_cell.length_a   1.000
_cell.length_b   1.000
_cell.length_c   1.000
_cell.angle_alpha   90.00
_cell.angle_beta   90.00
_cell.angle_gamma   90.00
#
_symmetry.space_group_name_H-M   'P 1'
#
loop_
_entity.id
_entity.type
_entity.pdbx_description
1 polymer ?
#
loop_
_entity_poly.entity_id
_entity_poly.type
_entity_poly.pdbx_seq_one_letter_code
_entity_poly.pdbx_strand_id
1 'polypeptide(L)'
;MMNKSATVALLLLLGWIATGCVAPSLPPAASFTPSQDSGPSPLLVTFDASESSSPNGVIVEYAWDFGDGTLGQGKIVSHSYQTAEARTFTVTLRIADHQGQTASSQAEVTVQSPIATHESSIAFVWPFHFDALGDDAVNLNDEYFTLQNTGTTTIDLSGWRVENERGAAFRFPGGVKLAPGAMITIHSGSGVNTVTHLFWNASEPMWSDDHDLAFLLNAAGEIVTHYVIVTC
;
A
#
# COMPACT_ATOMS: atom_id res chain seq x y z
N MET A 1 86.90 -26.33 -46.76
CA MET A 1 85.86 -26.57 -45.74
C MET A 1 86.11 -25.60 -44.59
N MET A 2 85.33 -24.53 -44.51
CA MET A 2 85.45 -23.46 -43.50
C MET A 2 84.81 -23.90 -42.19
N ASN A 3 85.52 -23.78 -41.06
CA ASN A 3 84.91 -23.91 -39.73
C ASN A 3 84.79 -22.51 -39.13
N LYS A 4 83.54 -22.06 -38.93
CA LYS A 4 83.20 -20.72 -38.43
C LYS A 4 83.23 -20.70 -36.90
N SER A 5 83.88 -19.67 -36.38
CA SER A 5 83.86 -19.25 -34.97
C SER A 5 82.43 -18.98 -34.49
N ALA A 6 82.06 -19.50 -33.32
CA ALA A 6 80.78 -19.23 -32.68
C ALA A 6 80.96 -18.24 -31.51
N THR A 7 80.45 -17.04 -31.68
CA THR A 7 80.37 -16.00 -30.65
C THR A 7 79.17 -16.30 -29.74
N VAL A 8 79.39 -16.44 -28.42
CA VAL A 8 78.33 -16.53 -27.41
C VAL A 8 77.84 -15.13 -27.09
N ALA A 9 76.58 -14.83 -27.39
CA ALA A 9 75.92 -13.60 -26.97
C ALA A 9 75.20 -13.84 -25.63
N LEU A 10 75.62 -13.10 -24.60
CA LEU A 10 75.00 -13.08 -23.28
C LEU A 10 73.69 -12.28 -23.34
N LEU A 11 72.54 -12.94 -23.33
CA LEU A 11 71.24 -12.28 -23.18
C LEU A 11 71.03 -11.87 -21.71
N LEU A 12 71.20 -10.58 -21.43
CA LEU A 12 70.66 -9.95 -20.22
C LEU A 12 69.15 -9.80 -20.39
N LEU A 13 68.37 -10.72 -19.82
CA LEU A 13 66.94 -10.52 -19.60
C LEU A 13 66.75 -9.45 -18.52
N LEU A 14 66.67 -8.19 -18.94
CA LEU A 14 66.06 -7.13 -18.15
C LEU A 14 64.57 -7.49 -17.99
N GLY A 15 64.19 -7.98 -16.82
CA GLY A 15 62.79 -8.15 -16.45
C GLY A 15 62.12 -6.79 -16.44
N TRP A 16 61.32 -6.51 -17.46
CA TRP A 16 60.42 -5.37 -17.45
C TRP A 16 59.32 -5.65 -16.43
N ILE A 17 59.43 -5.02 -15.26
CA ILE A 17 58.28 -4.89 -14.37
C ILE A 17 57.34 -3.91 -15.08
N ALA A 18 56.40 -4.44 -15.86
CA ALA A 18 55.28 -3.65 -16.34
C ALA A 18 54.45 -3.33 -15.09
N THR A 19 54.75 -2.19 -14.45
CA THR A 19 53.85 -1.58 -13.47
C THR A 19 52.59 -1.23 -14.25
N GLY A 20 51.63 -2.16 -14.27
CA GLY A 20 50.36 -1.98 -14.97
C GLY A 20 49.70 -0.71 -14.44
N CYS A 21 49.28 0.16 -15.36
CA CYS A 21 48.41 1.29 -15.02
C CYS A 21 47.11 0.69 -14.47
N VAL A 22 46.94 0.70 -13.15
CA VAL A 22 45.67 0.33 -12.52
C VAL A 22 44.73 1.49 -12.81
N ALA A 23 43.67 1.22 -13.58
CA ALA A 23 42.61 2.22 -13.80
C ALA A 23 42.03 2.64 -12.43
N PRO A 24 41.77 3.94 -12.20
CA PRO A 24 41.22 4.40 -10.94
C PRO A 24 39.88 3.71 -10.67
N SER A 25 39.71 3.15 -9.46
CA SER A 25 38.47 2.50 -9.04
C SER A 25 37.37 3.55 -8.91
N LEU A 26 36.22 3.30 -9.53
CA LEU A 26 35.06 4.21 -9.45
C LEU A 26 34.05 3.66 -8.44
N PRO A 27 33.36 4.50 -7.64
CA PRO A 27 32.34 3.98 -6.73
C PRO A 27 31.18 3.34 -7.53
N PRO A 28 30.42 2.42 -6.91
CA PRO A 28 29.19 1.93 -7.51
C PRO A 28 28.14 3.05 -7.64
N ALA A 29 27.08 2.81 -8.41
CA ALA A 29 25.92 3.68 -8.55
C ALA A 29 24.70 2.99 -7.92
N ALA A 30 24.20 3.56 -6.82
CA ALA A 30 23.01 3.07 -6.13
C ALA A 30 21.75 3.64 -6.80
N SER A 31 20.78 2.77 -7.07
CA SER A 31 19.48 3.13 -7.62
C SER A 31 18.43 2.13 -7.15
N PHE A 32 17.25 2.62 -6.79
CA PHE A 32 16.11 1.77 -6.49
C PHE A 32 14.79 2.47 -6.79
N THR A 33 13.74 1.66 -6.94
CA THR A 33 12.37 2.12 -7.14
C THR A 33 11.46 1.49 -6.08
N PRO A 34 10.71 2.28 -5.30
CA PRO A 34 9.63 1.75 -4.48
C PRO A 34 8.43 1.39 -5.34
N SER A 35 7.70 0.31 -4.98
CA SER A 35 6.48 -0.10 -5.68
C SER A 35 5.34 0.91 -5.57
N GLN A 36 5.37 1.73 -4.51
CA GLN A 36 4.50 2.87 -4.26
C GLN A 36 5.21 3.86 -3.35
N ASP A 37 5.00 5.15 -3.57
CA ASP A 37 5.60 6.24 -2.78
C ASP A 37 4.63 6.80 -1.72
N SER A 38 3.37 6.37 -1.74
CA SER A 38 2.35 6.82 -0.79
C SER A 38 1.18 5.84 -0.67
N GLY A 39 0.48 5.90 0.48
CA GLY A 39 -0.74 5.14 0.73
C GLY A 39 -1.12 5.09 2.22
N PRO A 40 -2.29 4.53 2.57
CA PRO A 40 -2.74 4.44 3.96
C PRO A 40 -1.95 3.42 4.79
N SER A 41 -1.83 3.67 6.09
CA SER A 41 -1.33 2.69 7.06
C SER A 41 -2.36 1.56 7.31
N PRO A 42 -1.96 0.27 7.35
CA PRO A 42 -0.61 -0.23 7.10
C PRO A 42 -0.24 -0.20 5.60
N LEU A 43 0.96 0.28 5.28
CA LEU A 43 1.44 0.38 3.89
C LEU A 43 2.56 -0.64 3.64
N LEU A 44 2.32 -1.62 2.77
CA LEU A 44 3.34 -2.59 2.33
C LEU A 44 4.05 -2.08 1.06
N VAL A 45 5.35 -1.82 1.13
CA VAL A 45 6.15 -1.33 0.00
C VAL A 45 7.23 -2.35 -0.36
N THR A 46 7.36 -2.65 -1.64
CA THR A 46 8.50 -3.41 -2.17
C THR A 46 9.51 -2.45 -2.78
N PHE A 47 10.78 -2.59 -2.42
CA PHE A 47 11.89 -1.79 -2.93
C PHE A 47 12.77 -2.67 -3.82
N ASP A 48 12.96 -2.25 -5.07
CA ASP A 48 13.78 -2.96 -6.05
C ASP A 48 15.03 -2.14 -6.39
N ALA A 49 16.21 -2.63 -5.99
CA ALA A 49 17.50 -2.03 -6.29
C ALA A 49 18.18 -2.61 -7.54
N SER A 50 17.42 -3.27 -8.43
CA SER A 50 18.01 -4.01 -9.55
C SER A 50 18.76 -3.17 -10.57
N GLU A 51 18.44 -1.88 -10.64
CA GLU A 51 19.11 -0.90 -11.50
C GLU A 51 20.41 -0.35 -10.91
N SER A 52 20.83 -0.82 -9.72
CA SER A 52 22.14 -0.49 -9.16
C SER A 52 23.27 -1.17 -9.93
N SER A 53 24.40 -0.49 -10.11
CA SER A 53 25.54 -0.99 -10.89
C SER A 53 26.88 -0.67 -10.26
N SER A 54 27.94 -1.42 -10.61
CA SER A 54 29.32 -1.07 -10.26
C SER A 54 30.20 -1.14 -11.52
N PRO A 55 30.96 -0.08 -11.85
CA PRO A 55 31.94 -0.12 -12.93
C PRO A 55 33.05 -1.17 -12.70
N ASN A 56 33.26 -1.56 -11.45
CA ASN A 56 34.33 -2.48 -11.10
C ASN A 56 33.92 -3.95 -11.16
N GLY A 57 32.62 -4.25 -11.26
CA GLY A 57 32.11 -5.62 -11.28
C GLY A 57 30.82 -5.79 -10.47
N VAL A 58 30.81 -6.78 -9.58
CA VAL A 58 29.59 -7.20 -8.87
C VAL A 58 29.40 -6.41 -7.57
N ILE A 59 28.15 -5.99 -7.33
CA ILE A 59 27.69 -5.49 -6.02
C ILE A 59 27.48 -6.69 -5.09
N VAL A 60 28.12 -6.68 -3.94
CA VAL A 60 28.14 -7.79 -2.99
C VAL A 60 27.25 -7.55 -1.76
N GLU A 61 26.82 -6.31 -1.54
CA GLU A 61 25.97 -5.94 -0.41
C GLU A 61 24.90 -4.93 -0.82
N TYR A 62 23.69 -5.15 -0.31
CA TYR A 62 22.55 -4.24 -0.37
C TYR A 62 21.99 -4.12 1.04
N ALA A 63 22.17 -2.96 1.67
CA ALA A 63 21.71 -2.65 3.02
C ALA A 63 20.69 -1.52 2.97
N TRP A 64 19.60 -1.68 3.71
CA TRP A 64 18.47 -0.76 3.74
C TRP A 64 18.29 -0.18 5.13
N ASP A 65 18.01 1.12 5.17
CA ASP A 65 17.42 1.81 6.31
C ASP A 65 16.06 2.35 5.84
N PHE A 66 14.98 1.89 6.46
CA PHE A 66 13.62 2.28 6.07
C PHE A 66 13.18 3.61 6.68
N GLY A 67 14.01 4.24 7.52
CA GLY A 67 13.73 5.54 8.12
C GLY A 67 12.75 5.49 9.31
N ASP A 68 12.21 4.32 9.64
CA ASP A 68 11.36 4.06 10.81
C ASP A 68 12.14 3.41 11.99
N GLY A 69 13.46 3.23 11.82
CA GLY A 69 14.34 2.57 12.79
C GLY A 69 14.56 1.09 12.51
N THR A 70 13.90 0.51 11.50
CA THR A 70 14.14 -0.85 11.04
C THR A 70 15.11 -0.89 9.86
N LEU A 71 15.82 -2.01 9.73
CA LEU A 71 16.84 -2.23 8.70
C LEU A 71 16.50 -3.46 7.87
N GLY A 72 16.98 -3.50 6.62
CA GLY A 72 16.79 -4.63 5.71
C GLY A 72 18.07 -4.98 4.94
N GLN A 73 18.09 -6.18 4.35
CA GLN A 73 19.17 -6.63 3.47
C GLN A 73 18.61 -7.38 2.26
N GLY A 74 19.27 -7.23 1.12
CA GLY A 74 18.90 -7.91 -0.13
C GLY A 74 18.64 -6.95 -1.27
N LYS A 75 18.71 -7.47 -2.50
CA LYS A 75 18.55 -6.68 -3.73
C LYS A 75 17.11 -6.20 -3.95
N ILE A 76 16.14 -7.03 -3.58
CA ILE A 76 14.70 -6.73 -3.58
C ILE A 76 14.18 -7.07 -2.18
N VAL A 77 13.51 -6.12 -1.53
CA VAL A 77 12.99 -6.27 -0.16
C VAL A 77 11.59 -5.71 -0.05
N SER A 78 10.75 -6.30 0.81
CA SER A 78 9.45 -5.73 1.18
C SER A 78 9.48 -5.28 2.63
N HIS A 79 8.86 -4.13 2.91
CA HIS A 79 8.75 -3.54 4.25
C HIS A 79 7.34 -3.00 4.48
N SER A 80 6.82 -3.15 5.70
CA SER A 80 5.50 -2.66 6.07
C SER A 80 5.62 -1.52 7.05
N TYR A 81 5.09 -0.35 6.68
CA TYR A 81 5.00 0.79 7.56
C TYR A 81 3.66 0.81 8.29
N GLN A 82 3.72 1.02 9.60
CA GLN A 82 2.55 1.18 10.45
C GLN A 82 2.69 2.44 11.29
N THR A 83 1.87 3.45 11.01
CA THR A 83 1.81 4.70 11.78
C THR A 83 0.39 5.00 12.18
N ALA A 84 0.20 5.75 13.28
CA ALA A 84 -1.11 6.25 13.70
C ALA A 84 -1.49 7.58 13.02
N GLU A 85 -0.50 8.33 12.56
CA GLU A 85 -0.66 9.61 11.88
C GLU A 85 0.13 9.60 10.57
N ALA A 86 -0.22 10.51 9.66
CA ALA A 86 0.51 10.70 8.42
C ALA A 86 1.97 11.05 8.70
N ARG A 87 2.89 10.31 8.08
CA ARG A 87 4.32 10.45 8.26
C ARG A 87 5.07 10.11 6.99
N THR A 88 6.09 10.90 6.68
CA THR A 88 7.05 10.62 5.61
C THR A 88 8.30 9.95 6.17
N PHE A 89 8.73 8.89 5.50
CA PHE A 89 9.94 8.13 5.81
C PHE A 89 10.96 8.31 4.69
N THR A 90 12.21 8.62 5.06
CA THR A 90 13.33 8.65 4.12
C THR A 90 13.99 7.29 4.08
N VAL A 91 13.77 6.55 3.00
CA VAL A 91 14.38 5.23 2.77
C VAL A 91 15.76 5.43 2.18
N THR A 92 16.76 4.80 2.77
CA THR A 92 18.15 4.84 2.30
C THR A 92 18.62 3.45 1.89
N LEU A 93 19.04 3.32 0.63
CA LEU A 93 19.82 2.18 0.16
C LEU A 93 21.31 2.51 0.31
N ARG A 94 22.09 1.57 0.83
CA ARG A 94 23.55 1.55 0.76
C ARG A 94 24.00 0.26 0.08
N ILE A 95 24.82 0.38 -0.94
CA ILE A 95 25.43 -0.76 -1.63
C ILE A 95 26.95 -0.77 -1.45
N ALA A 96 27.54 -1.95 -1.54
CA ALA A 96 28.99 -2.12 -1.61
C ALA A 96 29.40 -3.07 -2.74
N ASP A 97 30.48 -2.75 -3.44
CA ASP A 97 31.10 -3.68 -4.39
C ASP A 97 32.17 -4.57 -3.72
N HIS A 98 32.64 -5.58 -4.46
CA HIS A 98 33.65 -6.53 -3.98
C HIS A 98 35.02 -5.91 -3.63
N GLN A 99 35.27 -4.64 -3.99
CA GLN A 99 36.46 -3.89 -3.59
C GLN A 99 36.21 -3.03 -2.34
N GLY A 100 35.01 -3.09 -1.76
CA GLY A 100 34.63 -2.36 -0.56
C GLY A 100 34.23 -0.91 -0.84
N GLN A 101 34.08 -0.48 -2.09
CA GLN A 101 33.56 0.85 -2.41
C GLN A 101 32.05 0.88 -2.24
N THR A 102 31.54 1.99 -1.71
CA THR A 102 30.12 2.11 -1.36
C THR A 102 29.46 3.31 -2.01
N ALA A 103 28.16 3.20 -2.25
CA ALA A 103 27.31 4.30 -2.66
C ALA A 103 25.93 4.19 -2.00
N SER A 104 25.20 5.31 -1.99
CA SER A 104 23.86 5.39 -1.40
C SER A 104 22.88 6.12 -2.31
N SER A 105 21.62 5.77 -2.18
CA SER A 105 20.48 6.44 -2.82
C SER A 105 19.34 6.55 -1.82
N GLN A 106 18.46 7.54 -2.01
CA GLN A 106 17.34 7.81 -1.12
C GLN A 106 16.05 8.05 -1.90
N ALA A 107 14.93 7.68 -1.28
CA ALA A 107 13.58 8.01 -1.74
C ALA A 107 12.67 8.25 -0.51
N GLU A 108 11.62 9.03 -0.71
CA GLU A 108 10.60 9.25 0.33
C GLU A 108 9.42 8.31 0.13
N VAL A 109 8.89 7.80 1.24
CA VAL A 109 7.60 7.09 1.29
C VAL A 109 6.70 7.83 2.26
N THR A 110 5.56 8.32 1.78
CA THR A 110 4.56 9.03 2.59
C THR A 110 3.46 8.08 3.01
N VAL A 111 3.51 7.64 4.25
CA VAL A 111 2.45 6.83 4.86
C VAL A 111 1.40 7.78 5.38
N GLN A 112 0.22 7.75 4.77
CA GLN A 112 -0.93 8.49 5.27
C GLN A 112 -1.34 7.88 6.63
N SER A 113 -2.07 8.65 7.43
CA SER A 113 -2.73 8.09 8.62
C SER A 113 -3.46 6.79 8.23
N PRO A 114 -3.64 5.83 9.15
CA PRO A 114 -4.55 4.73 8.90
C PRO A 114 -5.84 5.31 8.36
N ILE A 115 -6.48 4.62 7.41
CA ILE A 115 -7.85 4.99 7.07
C ILE A 115 -8.59 4.96 8.38
N ALA A 116 -8.91 6.15 8.87
CA ALA A 116 -9.39 6.26 10.20
C ALA A 116 -10.74 5.57 10.19
N THR A 117 -10.86 4.48 10.95
CA THR A 117 -12.11 4.26 11.68
C THR A 117 -12.16 5.35 12.76
N HIS A 118 -12.16 6.62 12.32
CA HIS A 118 -12.07 7.78 13.20
C HIS A 118 -13.33 7.73 14.02
N GLU A 119 -13.26 7.41 15.32
CA GLU A 119 -14.19 7.82 16.39
C GLU A 119 -15.61 8.13 15.87
N SER A 120 -16.13 7.20 15.06
CA SER A 120 -17.31 7.51 14.29
C SER A 120 -18.38 7.12 15.24
N SER A 121 -19.10 8.13 15.70
CA SER A 121 -20.32 7.88 16.42
C SER A 121 -21.35 7.14 15.55
N ILE A 122 -21.01 6.73 14.31
CA ILE A 122 -21.72 5.73 13.51
C ILE A 122 -20.77 4.56 13.17
N ALA A 123 -21.18 3.34 13.44
CA ALA A 123 -20.50 2.13 13.00
C ALA A 123 -21.44 1.25 12.17
N PHE A 124 -20.89 0.50 11.23
CA PHE A 124 -21.63 -0.62 10.64
C PHE A 124 -21.66 -1.80 11.63
N VAL A 125 -22.79 -2.51 11.68
CA VAL A 125 -23.04 -3.61 12.61
C VAL A 125 -23.12 -4.93 11.85
N TRP A 126 -22.39 -5.94 12.33
CA TRP A 126 -22.43 -7.31 11.83
C TRP A 126 -23.58 -8.12 12.48
N PRO A 127 -24.26 -9.03 11.76
CA PRO A 127 -24.00 -9.48 10.40
C PRO A 127 -24.54 -8.53 9.33
N PHE A 128 -23.75 -8.40 8.28
CA PHE A 128 -24.25 -7.90 7.00
C PHE A 128 -24.84 -9.07 6.25
N HIS A 129 -25.99 -8.84 5.64
CA HIS A 129 -26.60 -9.79 4.75
C HIS A 129 -26.32 -9.26 3.35
N PHE A 130 -25.14 -9.58 2.82
CA PHE A 130 -24.77 -9.23 1.44
C PHE A 130 -25.14 -10.34 0.45
N ASP A 131 -25.36 -11.55 0.95
CA ASP A 131 -25.79 -12.72 0.20
C ASP A 131 -27.21 -13.08 0.66
N ALA A 132 -28.20 -12.73 -0.17
CA ALA A 132 -29.54 -13.24 -0.02
C ALA A 132 -29.53 -14.70 -0.50
N LEU A 133 -29.98 -15.66 0.31
CA LEU A 133 -30.12 -17.06 -0.13
C LEU A 133 -30.93 -17.14 -1.44
N GLY A 134 -30.25 -17.34 -2.58
CA GLY A 134 -30.89 -17.40 -3.90
C GLY A 134 -30.19 -16.56 -4.96
N ASP A 135 -30.96 -16.07 -5.94
CA ASP A 135 -30.51 -15.11 -6.94
C ASP A 135 -30.75 -13.69 -6.41
N ASP A 136 -29.69 -12.91 -6.24
CA ASP A 136 -29.72 -11.55 -5.68
C ASP A 136 -30.66 -10.61 -6.45
N ALA A 137 -30.85 -10.87 -7.76
CA ALA A 137 -31.80 -10.11 -8.58
C ALA A 137 -33.28 -10.37 -8.21
N VAL A 138 -33.57 -11.41 -7.41
CA VAL A 138 -34.92 -11.84 -7.05
C VAL A 138 -35.28 -11.47 -5.61
N ASN A 139 -34.30 -11.22 -4.72
CA ASN A 139 -34.56 -10.91 -3.30
C ASN A 139 -33.66 -9.81 -2.71
N LEU A 140 -33.64 -8.64 -3.37
CA LEU A 140 -32.88 -7.46 -2.93
C LEU A 140 -33.18 -6.96 -1.50
N ASN A 141 -34.25 -7.41 -0.85
CA ASN A 141 -34.52 -7.05 0.55
C ASN A 141 -33.75 -7.89 1.57
N ASP A 142 -33.30 -9.09 1.17
CA ASP A 142 -32.39 -9.91 1.97
C ASP A 142 -30.94 -9.39 1.88
N GLU A 143 -30.67 -8.48 0.96
CA GLU A 143 -29.48 -7.62 0.97
C GLU A 143 -29.67 -6.41 1.90
N TYR A 144 -28.99 -6.38 3.05
CA TYR A 144 -29.04 -5.25 3.96
C TYR A 144 -27.81 -5.09 4.85
N PHE A 145 -27.63 -3.86 5.32
CA PHE A 145 -26.65 -3.51 6.35
C PHE A 145 -27.31 -2.69 7.46
N THR A 146 -26.72 -2.72 8.65
CA THR A 146 -27.18 -1.94 9.80
C THR A 146 -26.12 -0.95 10.23
N LEU A 147 -26.54 0.27 10.51
CA LEU A 147 -25.72 1.30 11.15
C LEU A 147 -26.16 1.47 12.60
N GLN A 148 -25.21 1.61 13.51
CA GLN A 148 -25.46 1.97 14.90
C GLN A 148 -24.81 3.30 15.23
N ASN A 149 -25.51 4.15 15.98
CA ASN A 149 -24.86 5.27 16.63
C ASN A 149 -24.11 4.79 17.87
N THR A 150 -22.79 4.72 17.81
CA THR A 150 -21.90 4.28 18.90
C THR A 150 -21.45 5.43 19.81
N GLY A 151 -21.82 6.67 19.46
CA GLY A 151 -21.49 7.86 20.23
C GLY A 151 -22.48 8.16 21.34
N THR A 152 -22.33 9.35 21.94
CA THR A 152 -23.12 9.81 23.09
C THR A 152 -24.14 10.89 22.75
N THR A 153 -24.16 11.36 21.50
CA THR A 153 -25.09 12.39 21.00
C THR A 153 -25.92 11.90 19.83
N THR A 154 -27.13 12.43 19.67
CA THR A 154 -27.96 12.17 18.48
C THR A 154 -27.32 12.77 17.23
N ILE A 155 -27.31 12.00 16.13
CA ILE A 155 -26.73 12.40 14.85
C ILE A 155 -27.85 12.61 13.83
N ASP A 156 -27.79 13.71 13.10
CA ASP A 156 -28.67 13.96 11.96
C ASP A 156 -28.00 13.43 10.68
N LEU A 157 -28.58 12.38 10.10
CA LEU A 157 -28.08 11.71 8.90
C LEU A 157 -28.62 12.36 7.63
N SER A 158 -29.41 13.44 7.72
CA SER A 158 -30.02 14.07 6.56
C SER A 158 -28.99 14.39 5.48
N GLY A 159 -29.17 13.81 4.29
CA GLY A 159 -28.31 14.06 3.13
C GLY A 159 -26.94 13.38 3.16
N TRP A 160 -26.64 12.58 4.18
CA TRP A 160 -25.52 11.63 4.17
C TRP A 160 -25.77 10.56 3.11
N ARG A 161 -24.73 9.80 2.76
CA ARG A 161 -24.86 8.69 1.83
C ARG A 161 -24.05 7.47 2.23
N VAL A 162 -24.54 6.30 1.87
CA VAL A 162 -23.73 5.08 1.79
C VAL A 162 -23.43 4.82 0.32
N GLU A 163 -22.17 4.62 -0.03
CA GLU A 163 -21.68 4.48 -1.40
C GLU A 163 -20.85 3.21 -1.53
N ASN A 164 -21.06 2.45 -2.61
CA ASN A 164 -20.24 1.27 -2.93
C ASN A 164 -19.05 1.64 -3.85
N GLU A 165 -18.17 0.69 -4.14
CA GLU A 165 -17.00 0.85 -5.02
C GLU A 165 -17.35 1.21 -6.47
N ARG A 166 -18.58 0.90 -6.92
CA ARG A 166 -19.12 1.30 -8.22
C ARG A 166 -19.68 2.73 -8.24
N GLY A 167 -19.67 3.43 -7.11
CA GLY A 167 -20.21 4.80 -6.96
C GLY A 167 -21.74 4.85 -6.85
N ALA A 168 -22.41 3.71 -6.71
CA ALA A 168 -23.83 3.67 -6.45
C ALA A 168 -24.09 4.06 -4.99
N ALA A 169 -24.97 5.04 -4.76
CA ALA A 169 -25.16 5.60 -3.44
C ALA A 169 -26.62 5.62 -2.96
N PHE A 170 -26.84 5.17 -1.71
CA PHE A 170 -28.07 5.41 -0.97
C PHE A 170 -27.96 6.76 -0.28
N ARG A 171 -28.94 7.64 -0.49
CA ARG A 171 -28.96 8.94 0.20
C ARG A 171 -30.02 8.95 1.30
N PHE A 172 -29.59 9.27 2.52
CA PHE A 172 -30.50 9.37 3.65
C PHE A 172 -31.53 10.50 3.43
N PRO A 173 -32.83 10.19 3.57
CA PRO A 173 -33.88 11.20 3.51
C PRO A 173 -33.70 12.30 4.56
N GLY A 174 -34.33 13.45 4.33
CA GLY A 174 -34.36 14.53 5.31
C GLY A 174 -35.09 14.11 6.59
N GLY A 175 -34.55 14.51 7.75
CA GLY A 175 -35.15 14.27 9.06
C GLY A 175 -34.77 12.94 9.71
N VAL A 176 -33.92 12.12 9.09
CA VAL A 176 -33.41 10.88 9.69
C VAL A 176 -32.41 11.23 10.80
N LYS A 177 -32.77 10.90 12.04
CA LYS A 177 -31.92 11.14 13.23
C LYS A 177 -31.69 9.83 13.97
N LEU A 178 -30.44 9.56 14.33
CA LEU A 178 -30.04 8.37 15.04
C LEU A 178 -29.56 8.73 16.45
N ALA A 179 -30.33 8.35 17.47
CA ALA A 179 -30.01 8.58 18.88
C ALA A 179 -28.83 7.70 19.35
N PRO A 180 -28.14 8.04 20.45
CA PRO A 180 -27.07 7.21 21.02
C PRO A 180 -27.52 5.76 21.24
N GLY A 181 -26.73 4.80 20.76
CA GLY A 181 -27.00 3.36 20.81
C GLY A 181 -28.06 2.85 19.83
N ALA A 182 -28.81 3.74 19.16
CA ALA A 182 -29.86 3.34 18.23
C ALA A 182 -29.28 2.77 16.92
N MET A 183 -30.06 1.90 16.29
CA MET A 183 -29.70 1.26 15.02
C MET A 183 -30.70 1.60 13.93
N ILE A 184 -30.21 1.63 12.69
CA ILE A 184 -31.03 1.75 11.48
C ILE A 184 -30.51 0.78 10.42
N THR A 185 -31.42 0.00 9.85
CA THR A 185 -31.14 -0.99 8.81
C THR A 185 -31.53 -0.42 7.45
N ILE A 186 -30.66 -0.60 6.47
CA ILE A 186 -30.88 -0.16 5.10
C ILE A 186 -30.91 -1.43 4.23
N HIS A 187 -32.05 -1.64 3.56
CA HIS A 187 -32.26 -2.73 2.61
C HIS A 187 -32.01 -2.23 1.18
N SER A 188 -31.36 -3.04 0.34
CA SER A 188 -31.14 -2.72 -1.08
C SER A 188 -32.46 -2.64 -1.85
N GLY A 189 -33.40 -3.52 -1.54
CA GLY A 189 -34.67 -3.63 -2.25
C GLY A 189 -35.69 -2.54 -1.89
N SER A 190 -36.97 -2.87 -2.06
CA SER A 190 -38.09 -1.92 -1.94
C SER A 190 -38.94 -2.17 -0.70
N GLY A 191 -39.53 -1.10 -0.17
CA GLY A 191 -40.38 -1.17 1.02
C GLY A 191 -40.84 0.21 1.48
N VAL A 192 -41.44 0.25 2.67
CA VAL A 192 -41.90 1.50 3.29
C VAL A 192 -40.93 1.89 4.39
N ASN A 193 -40.32 3.07 4.25
CA ASN A 193 -39.40 3.60 5.26
C ASN A 193 -40.08 3.72 6.63
N THR A 194 -39.39 3.24 7.65
CA THR A 194 -39.73 3.39 9.06
C THR A 194 -38.58 4.11 9.78
N VAL A 195 -38.71 4.29 11.10
CA VAL A 195 -37.64 4.89 11.91
C VAL A 195 -36.39 4.00 12.05
N THR A 196 -36.53 2.68 11.88
CA THR A 196 -35.43 1.71 11.99
C THR A 196 -35.11 0.98 10.68
N HIS A 197 -35.93 1.10 9.64
CA HIS A 197 -35.70 0.46 8.33
C HIS A 197 -35.86 1.46 7.20
N LEU A 198 -34.86 1.54 6.33
CA LEU A 198 -34.89 2.32 5.10
C LEU A 198 -34.70 1.38 3.90
N PHE A 199 -35.25 1.79 2.75
CA PHE A 199 -35.21 1.02 1.52
C PHE A 199 -34.58 1.86 0.41
N TRP A 200 -33.55 1.31 -0.24
CA TRP A 200 -32.87 1.96 -1.36
C TRP A 200 -33.77 1.98 -2.60
N ASN A 201 -34.67 1.00 -2.74
CA ASN A 201 -35.47 0.77 -3.95
C ASN A 201 -34.58 0.54 -5.18
N ALA A 202 -33.46 -0.16 -4.99
CA ALA A 202 -32.64 -0.63 -6.08
C ALA A 202 -33.44 -1.61 -6.95
N SER A 203 -33.13 -1.63 -8.24
CA SER A 203 -33.67 -2.59 -9.21
C SER A 203 -32.64 -3.65 -9.62
N GLU A 204 -31.41 -3.55 -9.10
CA GLU A 204 -30.29 -4.46 -9.35
C GLU A 204 -29.48 -4.67 -8.06
N PRO A 205 -28.70 -5.75 -7.95
CA PRO A 205 -27.84 -6.02 -6.79
C PRO A 205 -26.88 -4.89 -6.50
N MET A 206 -26.90 -4.40 -5.26
CA MET A 206 -26.10 -3.25 -4.85
C MET A 206 -24.74 -3.67 -4.30
N TRP A 207 -24.72 -4.85 -3.69
CA TRP A 207 -23.58 -5.49 -3.04
C TRP A 207 -23.16 -6.69 -3.92
N SER A 208 -21.87 -6.92 -4.06
CA SER A 208 -21.25 -8.05 -4.73
C SER A 208 -20.69 -9.02 -3.69
N ASP A 209 -21.00 -10.29 -3.89
CA ASP A 209 -20.46 -11.46 -3.21
C ASP A 209 -18.94 -11.48 -2.98
N ASP A 210 -18.15 -10.89 -3.88
CA ASP A 210 -16.72 -11.15 -3.92
C ASP A 210 -15.84 -10.12 -3.21
N HIS A 211 -16.16 -8.80 -3.14
CA HIS A 211 -15.25 -7.77 -2.61
C HIS A 211 -15.90 -6.40 -2.28
N ASP A 212 -17.04 -6.32 -1.57
CA ASP A 212 -17.64 -5.00 -1.36
C ASP A 212 -16.90 -4.07 -0.40
N LEU A 213 -16.97 -2.80 -0.77
CA LEU A 213 -16.55 -1.69 0.05
C LEU A 213 -17.72 -0.72 0.23
N ALA A 214 -18.27 -0.66 1.43
CA ALA A 214 -19.30 0.31 1.78
C ALA A 214 -18.66 1.52 2.48
N PHE A 215 -18.80 2.70 1.89
CA PHE A 215 -18.39 3.96 2.51
C PHE A 215 -19.61 4.71 3.04
N LEU A 216 -19.59 5.12 4.31
CA LEU A 216 -20.53 6.10 4.85
C LEU A 216 -19.91 7.49 4.72
N LEU A 217 -20.56 8.39 4.00
CA LEU A 217 -20.13 9.76 3.80
C LEU A 217 -21.13 10.75 4.40
N ASN A 218 -20.64 11.79 5.06
CA ASN A 218 -21.49 12.84 5.59
C ASN A 218 -22.06 13.75 4.47
N ALA A 219 -22.91 14.71 4.84
CA ALA A 219 -23.51 15.64 3.88
C ALA A 219 -22.49 16.54 3.14
N ALA A 220 -21.29 16.73 3.68
CA ALA A 220 -20.19 17.45 3.03
C ALA A 220 -19.37 16.56 2.07
N GLY A 221 -19.60 15.24 2.08
CA GLY A 221 -18.88 14.27 1.28
C GLY A 221 -17.60 13.74 1.91
N GLU A 222 -17.41 13.95 3.22
CA GLU A 222 -16.30 13.37 3.96
C GLU A 222 -16.65 11.95 4.38
N ILE A 223 -15.70 11.01 4.27
CA ILE A 223 -15.88 9.63 4.75
C ILE A 223 -15.92 9.67 6.28
N VAL A 224 -17.01 9.13 6.83
CA VAL A 224 -17.22 8.95 8.27
C VAL A 224 -16.64 7.60 8.68
N THR A 225 -17.15 6.52 8.09
CA THR A 225 -16.65 5.17 8.32
C THR A 225 -16.77 4.35 7.04
N HIS A 226 -16.11 3.22 6.98
CA HIS A 226 -16.22 2.29 5.87
C HIS A 226 -16.22 0.85 6.38
N TYR A 227 -16.67 -0.06 5.53
CA TYR A 227 -16.63 -1.48 5.79
C TYR A 227 -16.09 -2.20 4.55
N VAL A 228 -15.07 -3.04 4.75
CA VAL A 228 -14.47 -3.90 3.72
C VAL A 228 -14.94 -5.33 3.97
N ILE A 229 -15.56 -5.98 2.99
CA ILE A 229 -15.74 -7.43 3.03
C ILE A 229 -14.39 -8.06 2.71
N VAL A 230 -13.90 -8.91 3.62
CA VAL A 230 -12.76 -9.79 3.36
C VAL A 230 -13.31 -11.22 3.36
N THR A 231 -13.57 -11.77 2.18
CA THR A 231 -13.82 -13.20 2.01
C THR A 231 -12.50 -13.96 2.19
N CYS A 232 -12.51 -15.02 3.00
CA CYS A 232 -11.37 -15.91 3.23
C CYS A 232 -11.53 -17.18 2.40
#